data_AF-A0A167IPW5-F1
#
_entry.id   AF-A0A167IPW5-F1
#
_cell.length_a   1.000
_cell.length_b   1.000
_cell.length_c   1.000
_cell.angle_alpha   90.00
_cell.angle_beta   90.00
_cell.angle_gamma   90.00
#
_symmetry.space_group_name_H-M   'P 1'
#
loop_
_entity.id
_entity.type
_entity.pdbx_description
1 polymer ?
#
loop_
_entity_poly.entity_id
_entity_poly.type
_entity_poly.pdbx_seq_one_letter_code
_entity_poly.pdbx_strand_id
1 'polypeptide(L)'
;MIEQPKSRHPKLEDFSYPLRTISNGYTFVTKYGNEIDLTFSKVGFSLEDIIYYPEADIDIYEFQFERRKFISKKHDIKVSLTILKGAIEYLNKNRVLFFTADSPTQKDLELFKLYDRWYEKYVNKKYVTKLNRIVHLGTNNIYFSCYIRDDFIFSKNKVNSLFDILLLEIYPRSTLSEFNI
;
A
#
# COMPACT_ATOMS: atom_id res chain seq x y z
N MET A 1 20.13 39.29 0.43
CA MET A 1 19.67 37.89 0.56
C MET A 1 18.18 37.86 0.26
N ILE A 2 17.78 37.29 -0.87
CA ILE A 2 16.36 37.08 -1.19
C ILE A 2 16.00 35.73 -0.59
N GLU A 3 15.22 35.71 0.48
CA GLU A 3 14.64 34.47 1.00
C GLU A 3 13.76 33.86 -0.08
N GLN A 4 14.10 32.64 -0.52
CA GLN A 4 13.21 31.89 -1.39
C GLN A 4 11.89 31.63 -0.65
N PRO A 5 10.73 31.81 -1.29
CA PRO A 5 9.46 31.50 -0.67
C PRO A 5 9.44 30.01 -0.32
N LYS A 6 9.35 29.69 0.98
CA LYS A 6 9.05 28.32 1.44
C LYS A 6 7.76 27.92 0.77
N SER A 7 7.85 27.07 -0.25
CA SER A 7 6.69 26.41 -0.84
C SER A 7 5.94 25.70 0.27
N ARG A 8 4.84 26.30 0.74
CA ARG A 8 3.88 25.65 1.64
C ARG A 8 3.04 24.71 0.78
N HIS A 9 3.65 23.64 0.30
CA HIS A 9 2.86 22.49 -0.12
C HIS A 9 2.12 22.01 1.14
N PRO A 10 0.78 22.01 1.13
CA PRO A 10 0.04 21.61 2.31
C PRO A 10 0.29 20.12 2.61
N LYS A 11 0.48 19.80 3.88
CA LYS A 11 0.88 18.44 4.30
C LYS A 11 -0.34 17.52 4.27
N LEU A 12 -0.12 16.22 4.07
CA LEU A 12 -1.20 15.21 4.13
C LEU A 12 -1.97 15.26 5.47
N GLU A 13 -1.29 15.67 6.54
CA GLU A 13 -1.84 15.94 7.87
C GLU A 13 -2.96 16.98 7.86
N ASP A 14 -2.91 17.98 6.97
CA ASP A 14 -3.88 19.08 6.90
C ASP A 14 -5.23 18.64 6.27
N PHE A 15 -5.24 17.52 5.56
CA PHE A 15 -6.41 17.05 4.79
C PHE A 15 -6.91 15.65 5.17
N SER A 16 -6.33 15.03 6.19
CA SER A 16 -6.74 13.72 6.70
C SER A 16 -7.53 13.84 7.98
N TYR A 17 -8.24 12.77 8.34
CA TYR A 17 -8.82 12.60 9.66
C TYR A 17 -7.77 12.08 10.65
N PRO A 18 -7.95 12.33 11.96
CA PRO A 18 -7.10 11.73 12.98
C PRO A 18 -7.23 10.21 12.97
N LEU A 19 -6.08 9.52 12.91
CA LEU A 19 -5.99 8.07 13.05
C LEU A 19 -5.88 7.71 14.54
N ARG A 20 -6.57 6.65 14.95
CA ARG A 20 -6.44 6.03 16.27
C ARG A 20 -5.89 4.63 16.08
N THR A 21 -4.90 4.22 16.85
CA THR A 21 -4.30 2.88 16.75
C THR A 21 -5.27 1.80 17.26
N ILE A 22 -5.34 0.69 16.53
CA ILE A 22 -6.01 -0.57 16.92
C ILE A 22 -5.00 -1.72 16.84
N SER A 23 -5.37 -2.93 17.26
CA SER A 23 -4.47 -4.08 17.40
C SER A 23 -3.65 -4.41 16.15
N ASN A 24 -4.25 -4.30 14.96
CA ASN A 24 -3.63 -4.60 13.67
C ASN A 24 -3.72 -3.42 12.68
N GLY A 25 -3.72 -2.17 13.16
CA GLY A 25 -3.75 -1.01 12.27
C GLY A 25 -4.31 0.26 12.88
N TYR A 26 -5.23 0.92 12.16
CA TYR A 26 -5.81 2.20 12.55
C TYR A 26 -7.32 2.24 12.37
N THR A 27 -7.99 3.12 13.10
CA THR A 27 -9.39 3.48 12.87
C THR A 27 -9.53 5.00 12.80
N PHE A 28 -10.49 5.49 12.01
CA PHE A 28 -10.84 6.91 11.99
C PHE A 28 -12.34 7.13 11.80
N VAL A 29 -12.79 8.28 12.30
CA VAL A 29 -14.19 8.70 12.20
C VAL A 29 -14.27 9.90 11.27
N THR A 30 -15.13 9.82 10.26
CA THR A 30 -15.37 10.92 9.32
C THR A 30 -16.21 12.01 9.97
N LYS A 31 -16.22 13.23 9.39
CA LYS A 31 -17.11 14.30 9.84
C LYS A 31 -18.61 13.95 9.73
N TYR A 32 -18.95 12.92 8.96
CA TYR A 32 -20.30 12.42 8.80
C TYR A 32 -20.63 11.26 9.75
N GLY A 33 -19.70 10.91 10.65
CA GLY A 33 -19.87 9.87 11.67
C GLY A 33 -19.71 8.44 11.16
N ASN A 34 -19.19 8.25 9.93
CA ASN A 34 -18.77 6.92 9.50
C ASN A 34 -17.48 6.53 10.23
N GLU A 35 -17.38 5.28 10.66
CA GLU A 35 -16.17 4.71 11.28
C GLU A 35 -15.56 3.71 10.30
N ILE A 36 -14.26 3.85 10.05
CA ILE A 36 -13.51 3.08 9.06
C ILE A 36 -12.26 2.54 9.72
N ASP A 37 -12.10 1.22 9.65
CA ASP A 37 -10.92 0.51 10.13
C ASP A 37 -9.99 0.25 8.94
N LEU A 38 -8.69 0.39 9.21
CA LEU A 38 -7.56 0.15 8.34
C LEU A 38 -6.76 -0.98 8.96
N THR A 39 -6.77 -2.16 8.37
CA THR A 39 -6.14 -3.35 8.92
C THR A 39 -4.96 -3.79 8.08
N PHE A 40 -3.96 -4.32 8.76
CA PHE A 40 -2.71 -4.78 8.18
C PHE A 40 -2.43 -6.18 8.70
N SER A 41 -2.62 -7.16 7.83
CA SER A 41 -2.49 -8.58 8.19
C SER A 41 -1.15 -9.09 7.70
N LYS A 42 -0.33 -9.63 8.61
CA LYS A 42 0.93 -10.29 8.23
C LYS A 42 0.56 -11.48 7.36
N VAL A 43 1.07 -11.52 6.13
CA VAL A 43 0.97 -12.69 5.29
C VAL A 43 2.09 -13.62 5.78
N GLY A 44 1.70 -14.70 6.45
CA GLY A 44 2.65 -15.63 7.07
C GLY A 44 3.40 -16.42 6.01
N PHE A 45 4.66 -16.04 5.78
CA PHE A 45 5.61 -16.87 5.04
C PHE A 45 6.81 -17.16 5.94
N SER A 46 7.29 -18.40 5.91
CA SER A 46 8.66 -18.68 6.32
C SER A 46 9.55 -18.33 5.12
N LEU A 47 10.38 -17.29 5.26
CA LEU A 47 11.38 -16.95 4.25
C LEU A 47 12.48 -18.02 4.12
N GLU A 48 12.52 -19.00 5.02
CA GLU A 48 13.51 -20.09 5.01
C GLU A 48 13.42 -20.96 3.75
N ASP A 49 12.26 -21.01 3.08
CA ASP A 49 12.05 -21.83 1.88
C ASP A 49 12.27 -21.07 0.56
N ILE A 50 12.38 -19.73 0.59
CA ILE A 50 12.20 -18.93 -0.64
C ILE A 50 13.52 -18.46 -1.27
N ILE A 51 14.61 -18.19 -0.53
CA ILE A 51 16.00 -18.06 -1.03
C ILE A 51 16.91 -17.84 0.19
N TYR A 52 18.13 -18.39 0.15
CA TYR A 52 19.26 -18.07 1.04
C TYR A 52 19.61 -16.55 0.98
N TYR A 53 18.82 -15.69 1.63
CA TYR A 53 19.15 -14.29 1.93
C TYR A 53 19.22 -14.13 3.46
N PRO A 54 20.33 -14.57 4.10
CA PRO A 54 20.45 -14.72 5.56
C PRO A 54 20.39 -13.42 6.37
N GLU A 55 20.08 -12.27 5.77
CA GLU A 55 20.17 -10.96 6.42
C GLU A 55 18.87 -10.14 6.40
N ALA A 56 17.78 -10.61 5.80
CA ALA A 56 16.55 -9.83 5.68
C ALA A 56 15.32 -10.61 6.16
N ASP A 57 14.97 -10.45 7.43
CA ASP A 57 13.64 -10.78 7.95
C ASP A 57 12.63 -9.77 7.37
N ILE A 58 11.93 -10.18 6.31
CA ILE A 58 10.98 -9.32 5.58
C ILE A 58 9.57 -9.75 5.94
N ASP A 59 8.96 -9.00 6.86
CA ASP A 59 7.55 -9.14 7.16
C ASP A 59 6.69 -8.45 6.10
N ILE A 60 5.79 -9.23 5.51
CA ILE A 60 4.89 -8.83 4.45
C ILE A 60 3.49 -8.61 5.02
N TYR A 61 2.87 -7.48 4.70
CA TYR A 61 1.53 -7.15 5.17
C TYR A 61 0.57 -6.83 4.03
N GLU A 62 -0.62 -7.41 4.10
CA GLU A 62 -1.76 -7.05 3.26
C GLU A 62 -2.54 -5.91 3.91
N PHE A 63 -2.82 -4.86 3.13
CA PHE A 63 -3.66 -3.75 3.55
C PHE A 63 -5.12 -3.97 3.18
N GLN A 64 -6.00 -3.84 4.17
CA GLN A 64 -7.44 -3.87 3.98
C GLN A 64 -8.09 -2.67 4.68
N PHE A 65 -9.29 -2.30 4.23
CA PHE A 65 -10.10 -1.30 4.92
C PHE A 65 -11.56 -1.72 4.99
N GLU A 66 -12.18 -1.54 6.16
CA GLU A 66 -13.56 -1.95 6.43
C GLU A 66 -14.36 -0.79 7.01
N ARG A 67 -15.63 -0.66 6.61
CA ARG A 67 -16.54 0.35 7.19
C ARG A 67 -17.29 -0.27 8.37
N ARG A 68 -16.81 -0.02 9.58
CA ARG A 68 -17.40 -0.53 10.82
C ARG A 68 -18.75 0.10 11.15
N LYS A 69 -18.88 1.42 10.93
CA LYS A 69 -20.12 2.16 11.16
C LYS A 69 -20.47 3.00 9.96
N PHE A 70 -21.70 2.86 9.48
CA PHE A 70 -22.18 3.54 8.29
C PHE A 70 -23.40 4.42 8.58
N ILE A 71 -23.17 5.73 8.62
CA ILE A 71 -24.20 6.75 8.86
C ILE A 71 -24.55 7.50 7.57
N SER A 72 -23.59 7.68 6.65
CA SER A 72 -23.79 8.52 5.47
C SER A 72 -23.09 8.01 4.21
N LYS A 73 -23.78 8.14 3.06
CA LYS A 73 -23.26 7.90 1.70
C LYS A 73 -22.56 9.11 1.07
N LYS A 74 -22.45 10.25 1.78
CA LYS A 74 -21.85 11.48 1.22
C LYS A 74 -20.40 11.23 0.80
N HIS A 75 -20.05 11.68 -0.40
CA HIS A 75 -18.67 11.63 -0.88
C HIS A 75 -17.77 12.53 -0.01
N ASP A 76 -16.61 12.01 0.39
CA ASP A 76 -15.68 12.68 1.27
C ASP A 76 -14.24 12.37 0.87
N ILE A 77 -13.59 13.32 0.19
CA ILE A 77 -12.21 13.17 -0.27
C ILE A 77 -11.22 12.96 0.89
N LYS A 78 -11.54 13.46 2.10
CA LYS A 78 -10.69 13.28 3.28
C LYS A 78 -10.58 11.81 3.68
N VAL A 79 -11.59 10.98 3.40
CA VAL A 79 -11.56 9.54 3.69
C VAL A 79 -10.37 8.91 3.01
N SER A 80 -10.24 9.12 1.70
CA SER A 80 -9.21 8.45 0.92
C SER A 80 -7.80 8.98 1.21
N LEU A 81 -7.67 10.27 1.55
CA LEU A 81 -6.41 10.84 2.07
C LEU A 81 -6.04 10.25 3.43
N THR A 82 -7.02 9.91 4.26
CA THR A 82 -6.80 9.27 5.56
C THR A 82 -6.40 7.81 5.41
N ILE A 83 -7.02 7.06 4.50
CA ILE A 83 -6.61 5.70 4.12
C ILE A 83 -5.14 5.70 3.71
N LEU A 84 -4.75 6.63 2.82
CA LEU A 84 -3.36 6.78 2.39
C LEU A 84 -2.43 7.14 3.57
N LYS A 85 -2.83 8.07 4.42
CA LYS A 85 -2.05 8.43 5.61
C LYS A 85 -1.81 7.20 6.49
N GLY A 86 -2.83 6.38 6.73
CA GLY A 86 -2.70 5.14 7.50
C GLY A 86 -1.73 4.15 6.86
N ALA A 87 -1.80 3.96 5.54
CA ALA A 87 -0.86 3.13 4.80
C ALA A 87 0.58 3.64 4.90
N ILE A 88 0.80 4.96 4.78
CA ILE A 88 2.13 5.58 4.93
C ILE A 88 2.64 5.46 6.37
N GLU A 89 1.80 5.74 7.37
CA GLU A 89 2.17 5.59 8.79
C GLU A 89 2.50 4.14 9.13
N TYR A 90 1.80 3.17 8.53
CA TYR A 90 2.12 1.75 8.69
C TYR A 90 3.43 1.39 7.99
N LEU A 91 3.64 1.83 6.76
CA LEU A 91 4.88 1.63 6.00
C LEU A 91 6.08 2.35 6.66
N ASN A 92 5.87 3.43 7.41
CA ASN A 92 6.95 4.04 8.18
C ASN A 92 7.41 3.17 9.35
N LYS A 93 6.55 2.28 9.86
CA LYS A 93 6.83 1.34 10.95
C LYS A 93 7.20 -0.07 10.44
N ASN A 94 6.82 -0.43 9.23
CA ASN A 94 6.94 -1.77 8.65
C ASN A 94 7.61 -1.73 7.28
N ARG A 95 8.22 -2.83 6.83
CA ARG A 95 9.16 -2.80 5.68
C ARG A 95 8.48 -2.92 4.31
N VAL A 96 7.40 -3.70 4.22
CA VAL A 96 6.71 -3.99 2.95
C VAL A 96 5.19 -3.92 3.15
N LEU A 97 4.50 -3.25 2.22
CA LEU A 97 3.05 -3.15 2.20
C LEU A 97 2.48 -3.50 0.82
N PHE A 98 1.47 -4.37 0.78
CA PHE A 98 0.74 -4.73 -0.44
C PHE A 98 -0.68 -4.18 -0.45
N PHE A 99 -1.08 -3.72 -1.62
CA PHE A 99 -2.48 -3.54 -2.00
C PHE A 99 -2.82 -4.63 -3.01
N THR A 100 -3.82 -5.43 -2.70
CA THR A 100 -4.33 -6.50 -3.54
C THR A 100 -5.71 -6.12 -4.05
N ALA A 101 -6.02 -6.47 -5.30
CA ALA A 101 -7.38 -6.42 -5.81
C ALA A 101 -7.61 -7.69 -6.62
N ASP A 102 -8.43 -8.60 -6.08
CA ASP A 102 -8.84 -9.83 -6.75
C ASP A 102 -10.00 -9.53 -7.69
N SER A 103 -9.84 -9.90 -8.96
CA SER A 103 -10.86 -9.74 -10.00
C SER A 103 -11.49 -8.33 -10.01
N PRO A 104 -10.67 -7.26 -9.99
CA PRO A 104 -11.16 -5.92 -9.73
C PRO A 104 -12.12 -5.46 -10.82
N THR A 105 -13.20 -4.80 -10.41
CA THR A 105 -14.02 -4.05 -11.35
C THR A 105 -13.23 -2.84 -11.88
N GLN A 106 -13.71 -2.23 -12.97
CA GLN A 106 -13.12 -0.98 -13.49
C GLN A 106 -13.00 0.11 -12.40
N LYS A 107 -13.95 0.13 -11.46
CA LYS A 107 -13.96 1.07 -10.34
C LYS A 107 -12.87 0.78 -9.31
N ASP A 108 -12.57 -0.49 -9.06
CA ASP A 108 -11.51 -0.90 -8.15
C ASP A 108 -10.15 -0.56 -8.74
N LEU A 109 -9.99 -0.74 -10.06
CA LEU A 109 -8.80 -0.28 -10.78
C LEU A 109 -8.65 1.24 -10.67
N GLU A 110 -9.70 2.04 -10.86
CA GLU A 110 -9.65 3.50 -10.71
C GLU A 110 -9.29 3.95 -9.30
N LEU A 111 -9.83 3.29 -8.27
CA LEU A 111 -9.45 3.52 -6.88
C LEU A 111 -7.97 3.22 -6.66
N PHE A 112 -7.49 2.11 -7.22
CA PHE A 112 -6.10 1.72 -7.18
C PHE A 112 -5.19 2.74 -7.86
N LYS A 113 -5.59 3.28 -9.04
CA LYS A 113 -4.88 4.38 -9.72
C LYS A 113 -4.87 5.66 -8.88
N LEU A 114 -5.96 5.94 -8.19
CA LEU A 114 -6.08 7.13 -7.34
C LEU A 114 -5.17 7.04 -6.11
N TYR A 115 -5.12 5.86 -5.49
CA TYR A 115 -4.19 5.59 -4.39
C TYR A 115 -2.73 5.74 -4.84
N ASP A 116 -2.40 5.23 -6.02
CA ASP A 116 -1.08 5.37 -6.62
C ASP A 116 -0.68 6.85 -6.79
N ARG A 117 -1.50 7.64 -7.49
CA ARG A 117 -1.24 9.06 -7.72
C ARG A 117 -1.08 9.85 -6.42
N TRP A 118 -1.87 9.53 -5.39
CA TRP A 118 -1.72 10.21 -4.12
C TRP A 118 -0.48 9.75 -3.37
N TYR A 119 -0.14 8.46 -3.41
CA TYR A 119 1.13 7.97 -2.86
C TYR A 119 2.31 8.74 -3.45
N GLU A 120 2.39 8.83 -4.79
CA GLU A 120 3.45 9.56 -5.48
C GLU A 120 3.53 11.04 -5.09
N LYS A 121 2.38 11.65 -4.80
CA LYS A 121 2.28 13.07 -4.44
C LYS A 121 2.75 13.35 -3.01
N TYR A 122 2.50 12.43 -2.08
CA TYR A 122 2.69 12.68 -0.65
C TYR A 122 3.85 11.90 -0.02
N VAL A 123 4.37 10.86 -0.69
CA VAL A 123 5.53 10.11 -0.24
C VAL A 123 6.79 10.57 -0.95
N ASN A 124 7.85 10.79 -0.18
CA ASN A 124 9.16 11.13 -0.72
C ASN A 124 9.73 9.91 -1.46
N LYS A 125 9.70 9.94 -2.81
CA LYS A 125 10.18 8.88 -3.71
C LYS A 125 11.63 8.44 -3.48
N LYS A 126 12.41 9.15 -2.65
CA LYS A 126 13.81 8.80 -2.35
C LYS A 126 13.98 7.52 -1.52
N TYR A 127 12.94 7.05 -0.84
CA TYR A 127 13.08 5.94 0.12
C TYR A 127 12.02 4.85 -0.06
N VAL A 128 11.33 4.79 -1.20
CA VAL A 128 10.34 3.75 -1.45
C VAL A 128 10.35 3.32 -2.92
N THR A 129 10.62 2.03 -3.13
CA THR A 129 10.39 1.34 -4.40
C THR A 129 8.94 0.88 -4.49
N LYS A 130 8.30 1.23 -5.61
CA LYS A 130 6.97 0.76 -5.97
C LYS A 130 7.06 -0.31 -7.06
N LEU A 131 6.38 -1.43 -6.87
CA LEU A 131 6.26 -2.49 -7.87
C LEU A 131 4.80 -2.83 -8.13
N ASN A 132 4.42 -2.83 -9.40
CA ASN A 132 3.09 -3.22 -9.85
C ASN A 132 3.16 -4.57 -10.56
N ARG A 133 2.34 -5.54 -10.17
CA ARG A 133 2.24 -6.86 -10.82
C ARG A 133 0.80 -7.33 -10.98
N ILE A 134 0.49 -7.92 -12.13
CA ILE A 134 -0.72 -8.72 -12.32
C ILE A 134 -0.31 -10.18 -12.20
N VAL A 135 -0.99 -10.91 -11.32
CA VAL A 135 -0.95 -12.36 -11.25
C VAL A 135 -2.10 -12.90 -12.09
N HIS A 136 -1.79 -13.66 -13.13
CA HIS A 136 -2.77 -14.30 -14.00
C HIS A 136 -3.06 -15.74 -13.53
N LEU A 137 -4.32 -16.00 -13.18
CA LEU A 137 -4.84 -17.30 -12.75
C LEU A 137 -5.96 -17.74 -13.69
N GLY A 138 -5.58 -18.30 -14.85
CA GLY A 138 -6.55 -18.68 -15.88
C GLY A 138 -7.31 -17.46 -16.41
N THR A 139 -8.60 -17.36 -16.08
CA THR A 139 -9.45 -16.21 -16.45
C THR A 139 -9.41 -15.06 -15.45
N ASN A 140 -8.83 -15.27 -14.26
CA ASN A 140 -8.85 -14.31 -13.17
C ASN A 140 -7.51 -13.58 -13.09
N ASN A 141 -7.58 -12.27 -12.82
CA ASN A 141 -6.40 -11.42 -12.66
C ASN A 141 -6.43 -10.81 -11.26
N ILE A 142 -5.31 -10.94 -10.54
CA ILE A 142 -5.12 -10.29 -9.24
C ILE A 142 -4.08 -9.19 -9.42
N TYR A 143 -4.43 -7.97 -9.05
CA TYR A 143 -3.58 -6.80 -9.21
C TYR A 143 -2.88 -6.47 -7.89
N PHE A 144 -1.56 -6.29 -7.94
CA PHE A 144 -0.72 -5.97 -6.81
C PHE A 144 -0.02 -4.61 -6.99
N SER A 145 -0.06 -3.78 -5.95
CA SER A 145 0.79 -2.60 -5.78
C SER A 145 1.57 -2.82 -4.50
N CYS A 146 2.85 -3.06 -4.66
CA CYS A 146 3.79 -3.22 -3.56
C CYS A 146 4.54 -1.92 -3.33
N TYR A 147 4.66 -1.53 -2.07
CA TYR A 147 5.49 -0.42 -1.63
C TYR A 147 6.53 -0.95 -0.64
N ILE A 148 7.80 -0.78 -0.99
CA ILE A 148 8.95 -1.33 -0.27
C ILE A 148 9.82 -0.15 0.14
N ARG A 149 10.10 0.00 1.44
CA ARG A 149 11.03 1.04 1.86
C ARG A 149 12.46 0.69 1.43
N ASP A 150 13.12 1.66 0.80
CA ASP A 150 14.49 1.55 0.26
C ASP A 150 15.56 1.87 1.31
N ASP A 151 15.27 1.70 2.61
CA ASP A 151 16.26 1.86 3.67
C ASP A 151 17.24 0.69 3.78
N PHE A 152 17.29 -0.20 2.78
CA PHE A 152 18.22 -1.33 2.71
C PHE A 152 18.91 -1.54 1.35
N ILE A 153 19.98 -2.34 1.43
CA ILE A 153 21.12 -2.66 0.54
C ILE A 153 20.74 -3.30 -0.82
N PHE A 154 19.46 -3.35 -1.18
CA PHE A 154 19.03 -4.02 -2.41
C PHE A 154 19.10 -3.08 -3.61
N SER A 155 19.87 -3.45 -4.63
CA SER A 155 19.72 -2.82 -5.93
C SER A 155 18.30 -3.06 -6.45
N LYS A 156 17.71 -2.07 -7.12
CA LYS A 156 16.34 -2.11 -7.65
C LYS A 156 16.00 -3.41 -8.42
N ASN A 157 16.99 -4.01 -9.08
CA ASN A 157 16.83 -5.27 -9.81
C ASN A 157 16.57 -6.47 -8.86
N LYS A 158 17.24 -6.51 -7.70
CA LYS A 158 17.04 -7.58 -6.70
C LYS A 158 15.65 -7.51 -6.08
N VAL A 159 15.13 -6.31 -5.86
CA VAL A 159 13.78 -6.07 -5.30
C VAL A 159 12.69 -6.56 -6.26
N ASN A 160 12.85 -6.32 -7.57
CA ASN A 160 11.93 -6.83 -8.60
C ASN A 160 11.89 -8.35 -8.61
N SER A 161 13.06 -9.00 -8.71
CA SER A 161 13.14 -10.46 -8.76
C SER A 161 12.60 -11.11 -7.49
N LEU A 162 12.89 -10.54 -6.31
CA LEU A 162 12.35 -11.04 -5.05
C LEU A 162 10.82 -11.00 -5.04
N PHE A 163 10.23 -9.89 -5.50
CA PHE A 163 8.78 -9.76 -5.52
C PHE A 163 8.12 -10.75 -6.48
N ASP A 164 8.71 -10.96 -7.66
CA ASP A 164 8.21 -11.92 -8.65
C ASP A 164 8.27 -13.36 -8.12
N ILE A 165 9.39 -13.73 -7.50
CA ILE A 165 9.54 -15.04 -6.84
C ILE A 165 8.46 -15.25 -5.78
N LEU A 166 8.22 -14.22 -4.97
CA LEU A 166 7.24 -14.28 -3.88
C LEU A 166 5.81 -14.44 -4.41
N LEU A 167 5.45 -13.72 -5.46
CA LEU A 167 4.12 -13.88 -6.09
C LEU A 167 3.95 -15.27 -6.73
N LEU A 168 4.98 -15.81 -7.37
CA LEU A 168 4.93 -17.15 -7.95
C LEU A 168 4.84 -18.25 -6.89
N GLU A 169 5.38 -18.01 -5.69
CA GLU A 169 5.23 -18.90 -4.54
C GLU A 169 3.80 -18.86 -3.98
N ILE A 170 3.21 -17.66 -3.85
CA ILE A 170 1.80 -17.50 -3.41
C ILE A 170 0.83 -18.10 -4.43
N TYR A 171 1.12 -17.89 -5.71
CA TYR A 171 0.26 -18.28 -6.82
C TYR A 171 1.02 -19.22 -7.76
N PRO A 172 1.23 -20.48 -7.33
CA PRO A 172 1.96 -21.45 -8.13
C PRO A 172 1.25 -21.67 -9.46
N ARG A 173 2.03 -21.75 -10.55
CA ARG A 173 1.55 -21.88 -11.94
C ARG A 173 0.85 -20.63 -12.50
N SER A 174 0.88 -19.50 -11.80
CA SER A 174 0.48 -18.22 -12.39
C SER A 174 1.52 -17.73 -13.39
N THR A 175 1.11 -16.78 -14.23
CA THR A 175 2.06 -15.93 -14.96
C THR A 175 1.98 -14.52 -14.43
N LEU A 176 3.11 -13.82 -14.44
CA LEU A 176 3.20 -12.43 -13.99
C LEU A 176 3.32 -11.49 -15.17
N SER A 177 2.65 -10.35 -15.09
CA SER A 177 2.92 -9.22 -15.98
C SER A 177 3.06 -7.92 -15.19
N GLU A 178 3.86 -7.01 -15.74
CA GLU A 178 3.87 -5.64 -15.24
C GLU A 178 2.65 -4.89 -15.77
N PHE A 179 2.18 -3.92 -14.99
CA PHE A 179 1.19 -2.98 -15.48
C PHE A 179 1.56 -1.56 -15.10
N ASN A 180 1.45 -0.69 -16.10
CA ASN A 180 1.52 0.75 -15.90
C ASN A 180 0.12 1.25 -15.54
N ILE A 181 0.05 2.00 -14.45
CA ILE A 181 -1.18 2.62 -13.96
C ILE A 181 -1.46 3.91 -14.74
#